data_AF-A0A5P9CG86-F1
#
_entry.id   AF-A0A5P9CG86-F1
#
_cell.length_a   1.000
_cell.length_b   1.000
_cell.length_c   1.000
_cell.angle_alpha   90.00
_cell.angle_beta   90.00
_cell.angle_gamma   90.00
#
_symmetry.space_group_name_H-M   'P 1'
#
loop_
_entity.id
_entity.type
_entity.pdbx_description
1 polymer ?
#
loop_
_entity_poly.entity_id
_entity_poly.type
_entity_poly.pdbx_seq_one_letter_code
_entity_poly.pdbx_strand_id
1 'polypeptide(L)'
;MVLNKLRKKIGNKILPDNDRPQKIKKEYESKLEITRKKNDKIITSILKHSGVLVKQGEFSSAEMLLKLIESDLSKNERYLLTLGNCLFSLHKFKKAEVCFRALNEMKPENSRYVERIADCLSGMDMHAKAVDTLRAIENPDNKILRRIEQHRILSRDYSDVTLSIMSKAKSLQSENALICEESERILSDLNQSGIAFSSVDALLGKDSKEFKEALAQFNDFCSKENVSERAKDISNTKDFNGDSGLNGIFKPSVISYKDYVGDINNGMPIFKLFSHKKIVNIANLYNGMASKICNLTMWYNPKLHPDNVNGRTGSQIWHRDQEDEKVFKCFIYFSDITKKSGATQYIKSTSVGSATCQQLHPFPNHTGYPHNKIIENNFKDDKIVTAEGKVGTIVMIDTSGFHRGGFTTENERRIGLCTYLRPITPLYKDVSTKVKITEPICGDDAVAYATHSDLT
;
A
#
# COMPACT_ATOMS: atom_id res chain seq x y z
N MET A 1 2.23 -33.15 30.32
CA MET A 1 0.81 -33.49 30.09
C MET A 1 0.01 -32.45 29.28
N VAL A 2 0.46 -31.18 29.17
CA VAL A 2 -0.25 -30.11 28.43
C VAL A 2 0.04 -30.09 26.92
N LEU A 3 1.24 -30.53 26.49
CA LEU A 3 1.63 -30.61 25.07
C LEU A 3 0.81 -31.63 24.26
N ASN A 4 0.33 -32.70 24.87
CA ASN A 4 -0.49 -33.72 24.18
C ASN A 4 -1.96 -33.30 24.01
N LYS A 5 -2.46 -32.32 24.79
CA LYS A 5 -3.82 -31.77 24.61
C LYS A 5 -3.88 -30.72 23.50
N LEU A 6 -2.78 -30.03 23.20
CA LEU A 6 -2.70 -29.08 22.07
C LEU A 6 -2.65 -29.77 20.70
N ARG A 7 -2.11 -30.99 20.60
CA ARG A 7 -2.13 -31.80 19.36
C ARG A 7 -3.53 -32.28 18.96
N LYS A 8 -4.48 -32.38 19.90
CA LYS A 8 -5.85 -32.86 19.61
C LYS A 8 -6.83 -31.75 19.17
N LYS A 9 -6.46 -30.47 19.33
CA LYS A 9 -7.34 -29.32 19.02
C LYS A 9 -7.00 -28.59 17.71
N ILE A 10 -5.86 -28.93 17.10
CA ILE A 10 -5.53 -28.57 15.72
C ILE A 10 -5.99 -29.75 14.87
N GLY A 11 -7.20 -29.67 14.33
CA GLY A 11 -7.76 -30.72 13.48
C GLY A 11 -6.76 -31.15 12.40
N ASN A 12 -6.67 -32.46 12.18
CA ASN A 12 -5.90 -33.16 11.16
C ASN A 12 -5.47 -32.29 9.97
N LYS A 13 -4.39 -31.52 10.11
CA LYS A 13 -3.57 -31.13 8.97
C LYS A 13 -2.68 -32.33 8.72
N ILE A 14 -3.10 -33.15 7.76
CA ILE A 14 -2.30 -34.23 7.18
C ILE A 14 -0.91 -33.64 6.91
N LEU A 15 0.11 -34.14 7.60
CA LEU A 15 1.51 -33.84 7.25
C LEU A 15 1.68 -34.23 5.77
N PRO A 16 2.34 -33.40 4.94
CA PRO A 16 2.50 -33.71 3.52
C PRO A 16 3.15 -35.09 3.35
N ASP A 17 2.44 -36.00 2.67
CA ASP A 17 2.98 -37.31 2.28
C ASP A 17 4.02 -37.07 1.18
N ASN A 18 5.28 -36.91 1.58
CA ASN A 18 6.40 -36.63 0.67
C ASN A 18 6.60 -37.73 -0.38
N ASP A 19 6.11 -38.95 -0.14
CA ASP A 19 6.19 -40.07 -1.09
C ASP A 19 5.02 -40.13 -2.06
N ARG A 20 3.99 -39.30 -1.86
CA ARG A 20 2.78 -39.30 -2.68
C ARG A 20 3.03 -39.07 -4.18
N PRO A 21 3.93 -38.15 -4.61
CA PRO A 21 4.27 -38.02 -6.02
C PRO A 21 4.79 -39.34 -6.60
N GLN A 22 5.69 -40.02 -5.88
CA GLN A 22 6.34 -41.24 -6.34
C GLN A 22 5.38 -42.44 -6.39
N LYS A 23 4.44 -42.54 -5.43
CA LYS A 23 3.37 -43.55 -5.43
C LYS A 23 2.46 -43.39 -6.64
N ILE A 24 1.98 -42.17 -6.89
CA ILE A 24 1.12 -41.84 -8.04
C ILE A 24 1.84 -42.13 -9.36
N LYS A 25 3.12 -41.76 -9.46
CA LYS A 25 3.93 -42.06 -10.65
C LYS A 25 4.02 -43.56 -10.92
N LYS A 26 4.41 -44.36 -9.93
CA LYS A 26 4.52 -45.83 -10.07
C LYS A 26 3.20 -46.47 -10.51
N GLU A 27 2.07 -45.99 -9.98
CA GLU A 27 0.73 -46.47 -10.38
C GLU A 27 0.48 -46.28 -11.88
N TYR A 28 0.80 -45.09 -12.42
CA TYR A 28 0.59 -44.79 -13.84
C TYR A 28 1.65 -45.41 -14.75
N GLU A 29 2.91 -45.51 -14.31
CA GLU A 29 3.95 -46.26 -15.02
C GLU A 29 3.53 -47.73 -15.20
N SER A 30 3.03 -48.37 -14.14
CA SER A 30 2.51 -49.74 -14.22
C SER A 30 1.35 -49.86 -15.21
N LYS A 31 0.40 -48.90 -15.21
CA LYS A 31 -0.71 -48.88 -16.19
C LYS A 31 -0.24 -48.67 -17.63
N LEU A 32 0.81 -47.87 -17.84
CA LEU A 32 1.41 -47.64 -19.15
C LEU A 32 2.19 -48.87 -19.65
N GLU A 33 2.91 -49.58 -18.77
CA GLU A 33 3.66 -50.81 -19.10
C GLU A 33 2.75 -52.00 -19.46
N ILE A 34 1.63 -52.16 -18.76
CA ILE A 34 0.61 -53.20 -19.05
C ILE A 34 -0.01 -52.98 -20.45
N THR A 35 0.07 -51.77 -21.00
CA THR A 35 -0.61 -51.36 -22.23
C THR A 35 0.42 -50.96 -23.28
N ARG A 36 1.15 -51.92 -23.85
CA ARG A 36 2.31 -51.70 -24.75
C ARG A 36 2.06 -50.96 -26.08
N LYS A 37 0.88 -50.37 -26.30
CA LYS A 37 0.64 -49.29 -27.27
C LYS A 37 -0.24 -48.25 -26.58
N LYS A 38 0.26 -47.00 -26.51
CA LYS A 38 -0.39 -45.86 -25.86
C LYS A 38 -1.88 -45.81 -26.23
N ASN A 39 -2.74 -46.09 -25.26
CA ASN A 39 -4.18 -45.96 -25.41
C ASN A 39 -4.56 -44.54 -24.98
N ASP A 40 -5.19 -43.79 -25.87
CA ASP A 40 -5.65 -42.40 -25.63
C ASP A 40 -6.48 -42.26 -24.34
N LYS A 41 -7.12 -43.34 -23.89
CA LYS A 41 -7.84 -43.40 -22.60
C LYS A 41 -6.93 -43.16 -21.39
N ILE A 42 -5.72 -43.71 -21.38
CA ILE A 42 -4.76 -43.56 -20.27
C ILE A 42 -4.21 -42.13 -20.26
N ILE A 43 -3.83 -41.61 -21.44
CA ILE A 43 -3.36 -40.22 -21.60
C ILE A 43 -4.42 -39.24 -21.10
N THR A 44 -5.68 -39.46 -21.48
CA THR A 44 -6.82 -38.64 -21.02
C THR A 44 -7.00 -38.71 -19.50
N SER A 45 -6.83 -39.89 -18.91
CA SER A 45 -6.88 -40.10 -17.46
C SER A 45 -5.75 -39.35 -16.73
N ILE A 46 -4.52 -39.42 -17.26
CA ILE A 46 -3.36 -38.68 -16.73
C ILE A 46 -3.61 -37.18 -16.77
N LEU A 47 -4.08 -36.62 -17.89
CA LEU A 47 -4.42 -35.20 -17.99
C LEU A 47 -5.53 -34.78 -17.01
N LYS A 48 -6.58 -35.60 -16.87
CA LYS A 48 -7.68 -35.33 -15.95
C LYS A 48 -7.20 -35.32 -14.50
N HIS A 49 -6.42 -36.33 -14.10
CA HIS A 49 -5.88 -36.45 -12.75
C HIS A 49 -4.89 -35.33 -12.45
N SER A 50 -3.99 -35.01 -13.38
CA SER A 50 -3.05 -33.89 -13.24
C SER A 50 -3.78 -32.56 -13.01
N GLY A 51 -4.88 -32.31 -13.73
CA GLY A 51 -5.72 -31.13 -13.51
C GLY A 51 -6.39 -31.10 -12.13
N VAL A 52 -6.79 -32.25 -11.58
CA VAL A 52 -7.32 -32.36 -10.21
C VAL A 52 -6.24 -32.06 -9.18
N LEU A 53 -5.05 -32.62 -9.35
CA LEU A 53 -3.91 -32.38 -8.46
C LEU A 53 -3.52 -30.89 -8.43
N VAL A 54 -3.49 -30.22 -9.58
CA VAL A 54 -3.25 -28.77 -9.67
C VAL A 54 -4.31 -27.99 -8.87
N LYS A 55 -5.60 -28.35 -8.97
CA LYS A 55 -6.68 -27.72 -8.18
C LYS A 55 -6.55 -27.98 -6.68
N GLN A 56 -5.94 -29.09 -6.28
CA GLN A 56 -5.67 -29.44 -4.89
C GLN A 56 -4.37 -28.84 -4.34
N GLY A 57 -3.61 -28.11 -5.16
CA GLY A 57 -2.31 -27.55 -4.78
C GLY A 57 -1.15 -28.56 -4.81
N GLU A 58 -1.36 -29.76 -5.33
CA GLU A 58 -0.37 -30.84 -5.40
C GLU A 58 0.48 -30.76 -6.68
N PHE A 59 1.21 -29.66 -6.82
CA PHE A 59 1.93 -29.34 -8.06
C PHE A 59 3.06 -30.34 -8.37
N SER A 60 3.81 -30.81 -7.37
CA SER A 60 4.89 -31.80 -7.59
C SER A 60 4.36 -33.13 -8.15
N SER A 61 3.22 -33.61 -7.63
CA SER A 61 2.54 -34.80 -8.13
C SER A 61 2.03 -34.60 -9.56
N ALA A 62 1.46 -33.42 -9.85
CA ALA A 62 0.97 -33.08 -11.18
C ALA A 62 2.11 -32.98 -12.21
N GLU A 63 3.23 -32.31 -11.89
CA GLU A 63 4.41 -32.25 -12.78
C GLU A 63 4.93 -33.65 -13.11
N MET A 64 4.97 -34.54 -12.12
CA MET A 64 5.47 -35.90 -12.27
C MET A 64 4.59 -36.73 -13.21
N LEU A 65 3.25 -36.61 -13.10
CA LEU A 65 2.32 -37.27 -14.01
C LEU A 65 2.39 -36.73 -15.44
N LEU A 66 2.49 -35.40 -15.59
CA LEU A 66 2.54 -34.77 -16.91
C LEU A 66 3.80 -35.19 -17.69
N LYS A 67 4.94 -35.40 -17.02
CA LYS A 67 6.17 -35.91 -17.66
C LYS A 67 6.01 -37.27 -18.33
N LEU A 68 5.08 -38.11 -17.87
CA LEU A 68 4.84 -39.44 -18.47
C LEU A 68 4.25 -39.37 -19.89
N ILE A 69 3.64 -38.23 -20.24
CA ILE A 69 2.92 -38.02 -21.51
C ILE A 69 3.53 -36.89 -22.35
N GLU A 70 4.68 -36.35 -21.95
CA GLU A 70 5.31 -35.17 -22.55
C GLU A 70 5.63 -35.38 -24.04
N SER A 71 6.15 -36.56 -24.40
CA SER A 71 6.50 -36.88 -25.79
C SER A 71 5.29 -36.89 -26.74
N ASP A 72 4.10 -37.19 -26.21
CA ASP A 72 2.89 -37.38 -27.03
C ASP A 72 2.07 -36.11 -27.18
N LEU A 73 2.19 -35.19 -26.21
CA LEU A 73 1.30 -34.05 -26.06
C LEU A 73 2.03 -32.71 -25.99
N SER A 74 3.30 -32.67 -26.39
CA SER A 74 4.12 -31.45 -26.39
C SER A 74 3.48 -30.24 -27.12
N LYS A 75 2.51 -30.47 -28.01
CA LYS A 75 1.72 -29.43 -28.71
C LYS A 75 0.22 -29.45 -28.39
N ASN A 76 -0.19 -30.09 -27.29
CA ASN A 76 -1.59 -30.12 -26.87
C ASN A 76 -1.91 -28.97 -25.91
N GLU A 77 -2.96 -28.20 -26.21
CA GLU A 77 -3.35 -27.02 -25.43
C GLU A 77 -3.60 -27.34 -23.94
N ARG A 78 -4.39 -28.37 -23.66
CA ARG A 78 -4.76 -28.74 -22.29
C ARG A 78 -3.55 -29.22 -21.49
N TYR A 79 -2.67 -29.97 -22.12
CA TYR A 79 -1.40 -30.38 -21.54
C TYR A 79 -0.54 -29.16 -21.19
N LEU A 80 -0.26 -28.30 -22.17
CA LEU A 80 0.59 -27.12 -22.02
C LEU A 80 0.05 -26.16 -20.95
N LEU A 81 -1.27 -25.94 -20.90
CA LEU A 81 -1.90 -25.08 -19.90
C LEU A 81 -1.77 -25.67 -18.49
N THR A 82 -2.00 -26.98 -18.35
CA THR A 82 -1.89 -27.66 -17.05
C THR A 82 -0.45 -27.68 -16.56
N LEU A 83 0.51 -27.96 -17.45
CA LEU A 83 1.94 -27.97 -17.16
C LEU A 83 2.45 -26.56 -16.84
N GLY A 84 2.11 -25.55 -17.64
CA GLY A 84 2.55 -24.17 -17.41
C GLY A 84 2.07 -23.62 -16.07
N ASN A 85 0.80 -23.84 -15.72
CA ASN A 85 0.26 -23.45 -14.40
C ASN A 85 0.95 -24.20 -13.25
N CYS A 86 1.22 -25.50 -13.42
CA CYS A 86 1.92 -26.32 -12.44
C CYS A 86 3.35 -25.82 -12.20
N LEU A 87 4.11 -25.58 -13.28
CA LEU A 87 5.48 -25.08 -13.23
C LEU A 87 5.56 -23.68 -12.62
N PHE A 88 4.59 -22.81 -12.93
CA PHE A 88 4.49 -21.48 -12.34
C PHE A 88 4.34 -21.56 -10.81
N SER A 89 3.42 -22.40 -10.30
CA SER A 89 3.22 -22.60 -8.86
C SER A 89 4.43 -23.23 -8.16
N LEU A 90 5.30 -23.93 -8.91
CA LEU A 90 6.57 -24.46 -8.42
C LEU A 90 7.74 -23.46 -8.55
N HIS A 91 7.46 -22.19 -8.89
CA HIS A 91 8.47 -21.15 -9.14
C HIS A 91 9.45 -21.48 -10.27
N LYS A 92 9.11 -22.41 -11.17
CA LYS A 92 9.90 -22.79 -12.35
C LYS A 92 9.54 -21.88 -13.55
N PHE A 93 9.64 -20.57 -13.34
CA PHE A 93 9.09 -19.54 -14.24
C PHE A 93 9.57 -19.64 -15.69
N LYS A 94 10.88 -19.87 -15.91
CA LYS A 94 11.44 -20.03 -17.27
C LYS A 94 10.81 -21.20 -18.03
N LYS A 95 10.50 -22.31 -17.35
CA LYS A 95 9.85 -23.47 -17.99
C LYS A 95 8.36 -23.23 -18.21
N ALA A 96 7.71 -22.55 -17.26
CA ALA A 96 6.30 -22.16 -17.39
C ALA A 96 6.10 -21.19 -18.57
N GLU A 97 7.00 -20.23 -18.74
CA GLU A 97 7.00 -19.27 -19.84
C GLU A 97 7.01 -19.98 -21.20
N VAL A 98 7.84 -21.01 -21.38
CA VAL A 98 7.89 -21.81 -22.61
C VAL A 98 6.52 -22.43 -22.92
N CYS A 99 5.83 -22.99 -21.92
CA CYS A 99 4.48 -23.53 -22.12
C CYS A 99 3.48 -22.47 -22.55
N PHE A 100 3.50 -21.28 -21.93
CA PHE A 100 2.57 -20.21 -22.27
C PHE A 100 2.88 -19.54 -23.61
N ARG A 101 4.15 -19.46 -24.01
CA ARG A 101 4.52 -19.01 -25.36
C ARG A 101 4.03 -19.97 -26.43
N ALA A 102 4.19 -21.28 -26.23
CA ALA A 102 3.63 -22.29 -27.14
C ALA A 102 2.11 -22.18 -27.25
N LEU A 103 1.40 -21.91 -26.14
CA LEU A 103 -0.06 -21.66 -26.16
C LEU A 103 -0.43 -20.38 -26.92
N ASN A 104 0.35 -19.31 -26.73
CA ASN A 104 0.14 -18.05 -27.43
C ASN A 104 0.40 -18.17 -28.95
N GLU A 105 1.36 -18.99 -29.36
CA GLU A 105 1.59 -19.32 -30.78
C GLU A 105 0.42 -20.11 -31.37
N MET A 106 -0.19 -21.01 -30.59
CA MET A 106 -1.35 -21.80 -31.03
C MET A 106 -2.63 -20.96 -31.12
N LYS A 107 -2.81 -19.99 -30.22
CA LYS A 107 -4.02 -19.17 -30.08
C LYS A 107 -3.67 -17.73 -29.68
N PRO A 108 -3.16 -16.91 -30.62
CA PRO A 108 -2.69 -15.56 -30.33
C PRO A 108 -3.80 -14.59 -29.91
N GLU A 109 -5.05 -14.88 -30.25
CA GLU A 109 -6.23 -14.10 -29.87
C GLU A 109 -6.56 -14.17 -28.37
N ASN A 110 -6.01 -15.17 -27.65
CA ASN A 110 -6.28 -15.36 -26.24
C ASN A 110 -5.26 -14.59 -25.37
N SER A 111 -5.62 -13.34 -25.05
CA SER A 111 -4.82 -12.44 -24.20
C SER A 111 -4.43 -13.02 -22.84
N ARG A 112 -5.13 -14.05 -22.34
CA ARG A 112 -4.78 -14.75 -21.10
C ARG A 112 -3.40 -15.40 -21.16
N TYR A 113 -2.95 -15.85 -22.33
CA TYR A 113 -1.61 -16.44 -22.46
C TYR A 113 -0.52 -15.37 -22.38
N VAL A 114 -0.76 -14.20 -22.97
CA VAL A 114 0.09 -13.01 -22.83
C VAL A 114 0.20 -12.57 -21.37
N GLU A 115 -0.94 -12.51 -20.65
CA GLU A 115 -0.98 -12.24 -19.21
C GLU A 115 -0.12 -13.24 -18.41
N ARG A 116 -0.16 -14.53 -18.76
CA ARG A 116 0.62 -15.59 -18.10
C ARG A 116 2.12 -15.53 -18.41
N ILE A 117 2.50 -15.13 -19.63
CA ILE A 117 3.90 -14.88 -19.99
C ILE A 117 4.43 -13.71 -19.15
N ALA A 118 3.65 -12.63 -19.02
CA ALA A 118 4.01 -11.49 -18.17
C ALA A 118 4.16 -11.88 -16.68
N ASP A 119 3.28 -12.75 -16.15
CA ASP A 119 3.41 -13.31 -14.79
C ASP A 119 4.77 -14.03 -14.63
N CYS A 120 5.17 -14.84 -15.61
CA CYS A 120 6.44 -15.58 -15.57
C CYS A 120 7.64 -14.64 -15.62
N LEU A 121 7.61 -13.64 -16.51
CA LEU A 121 8.65 -12.61 -16.62
C LEU A 121 8.79 -11.82 -15.33
N SER A 122 7.66 -11.48 -14.69
CA SER A 122 7.66 -10.84 -13.38
C SER A 122 8.24 -11.74 -12.29
N GLY A 123 7.97 -13.04 -12.29
CA GLY A 123 8.58 -13.99 -11.36
C GLY A 123 10.10 -14.14 -11.53
N MET A 124 10.65 -13.66 -12.64
CA MET A 124 12.09 -13.60 -12.94
C MET A 124 12.67 -12.18 -12.80
N ASP A 125 11.94 -11.24 -12.19
CA ASP A 125 12.30 -9.81 -12.09
C ASP A 125 12.53 -9.10 -13.44
N MET A 126 12.01 -9.65 -14.54
CA MET A 126 12.14 -9.08 -15.89
C MET A 126 10.98 -8.12 -16.22
N HIS A 127 10.74 -7.13 -15.36
CA HIS A 127 9.54 -6.30 -15.43
C HIS A 127 9.42 -5.46 -16.71
N ALA A 128 10.53 -4.99 -17.29
CA ALA A 128 10.51 -4.27 -18.57
C ALA A 128 9.97 -5.16 -19.70
N LYS A 129 10.43 -6.41 -19.77
CA LYS A 129 9.90 -7.37 -20.76
C LYS A 129 8.45 -7.75 -20.50
N ALA A 130 8.02 -7.75 -19.23
CA ALA A 130 6.62 -7.97 -18.87
C ALA A 130 5.73 -6.82 -19.38
N VAL A 131 6.19 -5.57 -19.31
CA VAL A 131 5.53 -4.40 -19.91
C VAL A 131 5.40 -4.57 -21.42
N ASP A 132 6.51 -4.86 -22.12
CA ASP A 132 6.50 -5.04 -23.58
C ASP A 132 5.55 -6.15 -24.01
N THR A 133 5.53 -7.25 -23.24
CA THR A 133 4.63 -8.39 -23.48
C THR A 133 3.17 -7.99 -23.35
N LEU A 134 2.79 -7.26 -22.28
CA LEU A 134 1.40 -6.84 -22.06
C LEU A 134 0.93 -5.77 -23.06
N ARG A 135 1.85 -4.91 -23.55
CA ARG A 135 1.55 -3.91 -24.59
C ARG A 135 1.22 -4.52 -25.95
N ALA A 136 1.56 -5.79 -26.18
CA ALA A 136 1.19 -6.50 -27.39
C ALA A 136 -0.31 -6.89 -27.45
N ILE A 137 -1.07 -6.69 -26.36
CA ILE A 137 -2.51 -6.95 -26.33
C ILE A 137 -3.23 -5.77 -27.00
N GLU A 138 -3.91 -6.03 -28.11
CA GLU A 138 -4.78 -5.05 -28.75
C GLU A 138 -5.99 -4.72 -27.87
N ASN A 139 -6.31 -3.43 -27.74
CA ASN A 139 -7.41 -2.92 -26.91
C ASN A 139 -7.40 -3.45 -25.46
N PRO A 140 -6.32 -3.18 -24.68
CA PRO A 140 -6.19 -3.70 -23.33
C PRO A 140 -7.28 -3.12 -22.42
N ASP A 141 -7.90 -3.99 -21.62
CA ASP A 141 -8.84 -3.55 -20.60
C ASP A 141 -8.12 -2.82 -19.44
N ASN A 142 -8.91 -2.21 -18.54
CA ASN A 142 -8.37 -1.49 -17.39
C ASN A 142 -7.51 -2.37 -16.46
N LYS A 143 -7.72 -3.69 -16.44
CA LYS A 143 -6.94 -4.62 -15.61
C LYS A 143 -5.54 -4.78 -16.20
N ILE A 144 -5.42 -4.97 -17.50
CA ILE A 144 -4.15 -5.07 -18.21
C ILE A 144 -3.37 -3.75 -18.10
N LEU A 145 -4.04 -2.61 -18.28
CA LEU A 145 -3.42 -1.28 -18.13
C LEU A 145 -2.82 -1.06 -16.74
N ARG A 146 -3.51 -1.49 -15.67
CA ARG A 146 -2.97 -1.43 -14.29
C ARG A 146 -1.74 -2.31 -14.11
N ARG A 147 -1.74 -3.50 -14.70
CA ARG A 147 -0.60 -4.43 -14.63
C ARG A 147 0.62 -3.91 -15.40
N ILE A 148 0.41 -3.28 -16.56
CA ILE A 148 1.46 -2.57 -17.29
C ILE A 148 2.09 -1.51 -16.40
N GLU A 149 1.28 -0.67 -15.75
CA GLU A 149 1.79 0.38 -14.88
C GLU A 149 2.54 -0.17 -13.66
N GLN A 150 2.03 -1.23 -13.03
CA GLN A 150 2.71 -1.91 -11.93
C GLN A 150 4.10 -2.42 -12.34
N HIS A 151 4.21 -3.11 -13.48
CA HIS A 151 5.51 -3.58 -13.95
C HIS A 151 6.42 -2.45 -14.41
N ARG A 152 5.87 -1.36 -14.96
CA ARG A 152 6.62 -0.16 -15.34
C ARG A 152 7.28 0.51 -14.13
N ILE A 153 6.57 0.58 -13.01
CA ILE A 153 7.11 1.07 -11.73
C ILE A 153 8.25 0.15 -11.26
N LEU A 154 8.02 -1.16 -11.29
CA LEU A 154 9.00 -2.15 -10.85
C LEU A 154 10.24 -2.23 -11.75
N SER A 155 10.10 -1.98 -13.06
CA SER A 155 11.21 -1.93 -14.01
C SER A 155 12.02 -0.64 -13.92
N ARG A 156 11.56 0.35 -13.14
CA ARG A 156 12.12 1.72 -13.10
C ARG A 156 12.16 2.37 -14.50
N ASP A 157 11.29 1.91 -15.40
CA ASP A 157 11.18 2.42 -16.76
C ASP A 157 10.16 3.57 -16.79
N TYR A 158 10.63 4.75 -16.42
CA TYR A 158 9.82 5.96 -16.38
C TYR A 158 9.61 6.47 -17.83
N SER A 159 8.36 6.52 -18.30
CA SER A 159 8.02 7.03 -19.65
C SER A 159 8.39 8.50 -19.83
N ASP A 160 8.40 9.00 -21.05
CA ASP A 160 8.64 10.42 -21.39
C ASP A 160 7.78 11.43 -20.59
N VAL A 161 6.55 11.06 -20.21
CA VAL A 161 5.69 11.86 -19.32
C VAL A 161 6.20 11.85 -17.88
N THR A 162 6.68 10.71 -17.39
CA THR A 162 7.31 10.62 -16.08
C THR A 162 8.69 11.28 -16.09
N LEU A 163 9.46 11.19 -17.17
CA LEU A 163 10.70 11.94 -17.38
C LEU A 163 10.45 13.44 -17.53
N SER A 164 9.31 13.87 -18.08
CA SER A 164 8.89 15.28 -18.13
C SER A 164 8.48 15.80 -16.74
N ILE A 165 7.74 15.00 -15.97
CA ILE A 165 7.42 15.30 -14.56
C ILE A 165 8.69 15.28 -13.70
N MET A 166 9.61 14.35 -13.96
CA MET A 166 10.90 14.24 -13.27
C MET A 166 11.88 15.33 -13.70
N SER A 167 11.91 15.72 -14.99
CA SER A 167 12.77 16.81 -15.49
C SER A 167 12.26 18.16 -15.03
N LYS A 168 10.94 18.33 -14.93
CA LYS A 168 10.31 19.50 -14.29
C LYS A 168 10.50 19.47 -12.77
N ALA A 169 10.52 18.31 -12.13
CA ALA A 169 10.92 18.19 -10.72
C ALA A 169 12.41 18.49 -10.51
N LYS A 170 13.26 18.15 -11.47
CA LYS A 170 14.71 18.43 -11.46
C LYS A 170 14.99 19.91 -11.78
N SER A 171 14.18 20.53 -12.65
CA SER A 171 14.21 21.99 -12.88
C SER A 171 13.66 22.75 -11.68
N LEU A 172 12.62 22.24 -11.01
CA LEU A 172 12.13 22.73 -9.71
C LEU A 172 13.18 22.53 -8.61
N GLN A 173 14.01 21.48 -8.64
CA GLN A 173 15.15 21.32 -7.73
C GLN A 173 16.25 22.36 -7.99
N SER A 174 16.50 22.74 -9.25
CA SER A 174 17.49 23.77 -9.59
C SER A 174 16.98 25.20 -9.41
N GLU A 175 15.67 25.45 -9.50
CA GLU A 175 15.06 26.76 -9.22
C GLU A 175 14.76 26.97 -7.72
N ASN A 176 14.62 25.90 -6.93
CA ASN A 176 14.42 25.94 -5.47
C ASN A 176 15.73 26.15 -4.68
N ALA A 177 16.51 27.16 -5.04
CA ALA A 177 17.65 27.67 -4.27
C ALA A 177 17.25 28.31 -2.91
N LEU A 178 16.22 27.78 -2.24
CA LEU A 178 15.78 28.15 -0.89
C LEU A 178 15.52 26.88 -0.08
N ILE A 179 16.53 26.02 0.02
CA ILE A 179 16.64 25.14 1.19
C ILE A 179 17.14 26.06 2.31
N CYS A 180 16.25 26.46 3.21
CA CYS A 180 16.71 27.01 4.48
C CYS A 180 17.32 25.87 5.30
N GLU A 181 18.26 26.20 6.19
CA GLU A 181 18.94 25.25 7.08
C GLU A 181 17.96 24.26 7.74
N GLU A 182 16.78 24.76 8.14
CA GLU A 182 15.73 23.94 8.74
C GLU A 182 15.15 22.87 7.78
N SER A 183 14.95 23.19 6.50
CA SER A 183 14.49 22.21 5.50
C SER A 183 15.54 21.12 5.25
N GLU A 184 16.81 21.50 5.24
CA GLU A 184 17.97 20.61 5.08
C GLU A 184 18.07 19.62 6.25
N ARG A 185 17.94 20.14 7.47
CA ARG A 185 17.90 19.35 8.71
C ARG A 185 16.72 18.37 8.71
N ILE A 186 15.52 18.84 8.34
CA ILE A 186 14.32 17.99 8.23
C ILE A 186 14.55 16.84 7.25
N LEU A 187 15.11 17.12 6.07
CA LEU A 187 15.39 16.09 5.06
C LEU A 187 16.43 15.07 5.55
N SER A 188 17.46 15.53 6.26
CA SER A 188 18.45 14.65 6.90
C SER A 188 17.78 13.70 7.91
N ASP A 189 16.97 14.23 8.83
CA ASP A 189 16.27 13.45 9.85
C ASP A 189 15.30 12.43 9.25
N LEU A 190 14.56 12.83 8.21
CA LEU A 190 13.66 11.95 7.46
C LEU A 190 14.42 10.80 6.80
N ASN A 191 15.53 11.09 6.11
CA ASN A 191 16.32 10.06 5.43
C ASN A 191 17.01 9.11 6.42
N GLN A 192 17.41 9.60 7.60
CA GLN A 192 18.08 8.78 8.61
C GLN A 192 17.10 7.92 9.41
N SER A 193 15.95 8.48 9.79
CA SER A 193 15.09 7.90 10.82
C SER A 193 13.64 7.65 10.38
N GLY A 194 13.19 8.25 9.28
CA GLY A 194 11.80 8.19 8.80
C GLY A 194 10.84 9.17 9.49
N ILE A 195 11.33 9.99 10.43
CA ILE A 195 10.55 11.02 11.13
C ILE A 195 11.40 12.27 11.37
N ALA A 196 10.81 13.45 11.23
CA ALA A 196 11.44 14.73 11.56
C ALA A 196 10.46 15.64 12.29
N PHE A 197 11.02 16.47 13.18
CA PHE A 197 10.28 17.47 13.96
C PHE A 197 10.71 18.86 13.53
N SER A 198 9.79 19.82 13.53
CA SER A 198 10.04 21.25 13.30
C SER A 198 8.93 22.07 13.98
N SER A 199 8.87 23.37 13.71
CA SER A 199 7.77 24.23 14.08
C SER A 199 7.41 25.18 12.95
N VAL A 200 6.20 25.71 12.98
CA VAL A 200 5.75 26.78 12.10
C VAL A 200 6.72 27.96 12.18
N ASP A 201 7.15 28.35 13.38
CA ASP A 201 8.07 29.47 13.56
C ASP A 201 9.44 29.21 12.91
N ALA A 202 9.99 27.99 13.05
CA ALA A 202 11.29 27.64 12.49
C ALA A 202 11.22 27.50 10.96
N LEU A 203 10.18 26.84 10.45
CA LEU A 203 10.07 26.55 9.03
C LEU A 203 9.45 27.69 8.24
N LEU A 204 8.29 28.19 8.66
CA LEU A 204 7.52 29.21 7.94
C LEU A 204 7.88 30.64 8.37
N GLY A 205 8.40 30.79 9.58
CA GLY A 205 8.73 32.07 10.19
C GLY A 205 7.74 32.43 11.30
N LYS A 206 8.20 33.24 12.25
CA LYS A 206 7.32 33.79 13.30
C LYS A 206 6.15 34.51 12.65
N ASP A 207 4.98 34.41 13.29
CA ASP A 207 3.77 35.09 12.87
C ASP A 207 3.19 34.67 11.51
N SER A 208 3.51 33.46 11.01
CA SER A 208 2.95 32.91 9.76
C SER A 208 1.44 33.14 9.67
N LYS A 209 1.05 33.91 8.65
CA LYS A 209 -0.34 34.25 8.35
C LYS A 209 -1.16 32.98 8.07
N GLU A 210 -0.59 32.07 7.27
CA GLU A 210 -1.22 30.81 6.89
C GLU A 210 -1.56 29.96 8.11
N PHE A 211 -0.65 29.88 9.09
CA PHE A 211 -0.90 29.14 10.32
C PHE A 211 -1.97 29.82 11.19
N LYS A 212 -1.92 31.14 11.35
CA LYS A 212 -2.92 31.90 12.13
C LYS A 212 -4.33 31.72 11.54
N GLU A 213 -4.47 31.83 10.23
CA GLU A 213 -5.75 31.64 9.54
C GLU A 213 -6.24 30.19 9.64
N ALA A 214 -5.35 29.20 9.49
CA ALA A 214 -5.70 27.79 9.67
C ALA A 214 -6.09 27.46 11.12
N LEU A 215 -5.43 28.07 12.11
CA LEU A 215 -5.76 27.91 13.52
C LEU A 215 -7.13 28.52 13.83
N ALA A 216 -7.42 29.70 13.28
CA ALA A 216 -8.75 30.30 13.38
C ALA A 216 -9.82 29.41 12.74
N GLN A 217 -9.57 28.87 11.54
CA GLN A 217 -10.46 27.93 10.86
C GLN A 217 -10.73 26.67 11.70
N PHE A 218 -9.71 26.11 12.35
CA PHE A 218 -9.87 24.93 13.19
C PHE A 218 -10.64 25.28 14.48
N ASN A 219 -10.35 26.42 15.12
CA ASN A 219 -11.09 26.84 16.30
C ASN A 219 -12.58 27.09 15.99
N ASP A 220 -12.90 27.72 14.86
CA ASP A 220 -14.27 27.85 14.36
C ASP A 220 -14.93 26.47 14.22
N PHE A 221 -14.26 25.54 13.54
CA PHE A 221 -14.76 24.18 13.38
C PHE A 221 -15.07 23.48 14.71
N CYS A 222 -14.15 23.54 15.68
CA CYS A 222 -14.36 22.94 17.00
C CYS A 222 -15.50 23.61 17.78
N SER A 223 -15.79 24.89 17.52
CA SER A 223 -16.84 25.64 18.20
C SER A 223 -18.25 25.39 17.68
N LYS A 224 -18.40 24.75 16.51
CA LYS A 224 -19.72 24.40 15.95
C LYS A 224 -20.49 23.51 16.92
N GLU A 225 -21.79 23.77 17.07
CA GLU A 225 -22.67 23.10 18.03
C GLU A 225 -22.62 21.57 17.86
N ASN A 226 -22.86 21.07 16.65
CA ASN A 226 -22.84 19.64 16.34
C ASN A 226 -21.46 18.97 16.55
N VAL A 227 -20.35 19.71 16.41
CA VAL A 227 -18.99 19.23 16.67
C VAL A 227 -18.73 19.17 18.18
N SER A 228 -19.17 20.20 18.91
CA SER A 228 -19.04 20.28 20.36
C SER A 228 -19.91 19.23 21.07
N GLU A 229 -21.12 18.97 20.58
CA GLU A 229 -21.99 17.89 21.04
C GLU A 229 -21.35 16.53 20.80
N ARG A 230 -20.86 16.28 19.58
CA ARG A 230 -20.15 15.03 19.27
C ARG A 230 -18.94 14.82 20.18
N ALA A 231 -18.20 15.89 20.49
CA ALA A 231 -17.05 15.81 21.38
C ALA A 231 -17.45 15.39 22.79
N LYS A 232 -18.59 15.89 23.30
CA LYS A 232 -19.16 15.48 24.59
C LYS A 232 -19.60 14.03 24.56
N ASP A 233 -20.26 13.58 23.50
CA ASP A 233 -20.68 12.18 23.34
C ASP A 233 -19.48 11.24 23.45
N ILE A 234 -18.45 11.48 22.63
CA ILE A 234 -17.21 10.67 22.63
C ILE A 234 -16.54 10.68 24.02
N SER A 235 -16.56 11.81 24.72
CA SER A 235 -15.95 11.93 26.06
C SER A 235 -16.70 11.15 27.14
N ASN A 236 -18.02 10.98 26.97
CA ASN A 236 -18.90 10.35 27.95
C ASN A 236 -19.18 8.87 27.65
N THR A 237 -19.03 8.44 26.39
CA THR A 237 -19.23 7.05 26.00
C THR A 237 -18.19 6.15 26.67
N LYS A 238 -18.66 5.10 27.35
CA LYS A 238 -17.82 4.11 28.04
C LYS A 238 -17.45 2.92 27.16
N ASP A 239 -18.29 2.63 26.17
CA ASP A 239 -18.10 1.55 25.20
C ASP A 239 -18.60 2.01 23.83
N PHE A 240 -17.68 2.22 22.89
CA PHE A 240 -18.04 2.62 21.54
C PHE A 240 -18.88 1.59 20.79
N ASN A 241 -18.76 0.29 21.10
CA ASN A 241 -19.51 -0.75 20.39
C ASN A 241 -20.94 -0.88 20.91
N GLY A 242 -21.17 -0.56 22.19
CA GLY A 242 -22.49 -0.55 22.81
C GLY A 242 -23.30 0.73 22.53
N ASP A 243 -22.66 1.78 22.03
CA ASP A 243 -23.27 3.08 21.79
C ASP A 243 -23.94 3.15 20.39
N SER A 244 -25.22 3.51 20.34
CA SER A 244 -26.00 3.50 19.09
C SER A 244 -25.53 4.54 18.06
N GLY A 245 -24.84 5.61 18.47
CA GLY A 245 -24.33 6.66 17.59
C GLY A 245 -22.84 6.54 17.27
N LEU A 246 -22.13 5.58 17.86
CA LEU A 246 -20.69 5.37 17.69
C LEU A 246 -20.34 3.96 17.21
N ASN A 247 -21.23 2.99 17.38
CA ASN A 247 -21.00 1.61 16.95
C ASN A 247 -20.79 1.51 15.43
N GLY A 248 -19.82 0.69 15.02
CA GLY A 248 -19.48 0.45 13.62
C GLY A 248 -18.68 1.56 12.94
N ILE A 249 -18.44 2.70 13.60
CA ILE A 249 -17.57 3.75 13.06
C ILE A 249 -16.12 3.29 13.13
N PHE A 250 -15.37 3.41 12.03
CA PHE A 250 -13.98 2.96 11.95
C PHE A 250 -13.04 3.70 12.92
N LYS A 251 -13.30 4.99 13.17
CA LYS A 251 -12.56 5.86 14.10
C LYS A 251 -13.51 6.62 15.02
N PRO A 252 -14.15 5.94 15.99
CA PRO A 252 -15.21 6.54 16.80
C PRO A 252 -14.69 7.65 17.73
N SER A 253 -13.38 7.68 17.99
CA SER A 253 -12.71 8.70 18.81
C SER A 253 -12.26 9.95 18.04
N VAL A 254 -12.49 10.03 16.73
CA VAL A 254 -12.05 11.13 15.86
C VAL A 254 -13.25 11.85 15.31
N ILE A 255 -13.25 13.18 15.43
CA ILE A 255 -14.14 14.07 14.68
C ILE A 255 -13.33 14.64 13.51
N SER A 256 -13.67 14.22 12.30
CA SER A 256 -12.99 14.64 11.08
C SER A 256 -13.68 15.86 10.47
N TYR A 257 -12.90 16.87 10.06
CA TYR A 257 -13.43 18.03 9.35
C TYR A 257 -14.24 17.63 8.11
N LYS A 258 -13.78 16.61 7.39
CA LYS A 258 -14.43 16.10 6.19
C LYS A 258 -15.87 15.65 6.45
N ASP A 259 -16.12 15.01 7.59
CA ASP A 259 -17.44 14.42 7.89
C ASP A 259 -18.48 15.48 8.25
N TYR A 260 -18.04 16.66 8.69
CA TYR A 260 -18.88 17.74 9.20
C TYR A 260 -18.95 18.97 8.29
N VAL A 261 -17.92 19.18 7.46
CA VAL A 261 -17.82 20.36 6.57
C VAL A 261 -17.69 19.95 5.11
N GLY A 262 -17.13 18.78 4.82
CA GLY A 262 -16.88 18.30 3.46
C GLY A 262 -15.41 18.45 3.03
N ASP A 263 -15.16 18.34 1.74
CA ASP A 263 -13.81 18.36 1.19
C ASP A 263 -13.13 19.73 1.32
N ILE A 264 -11.83 19.71 1.62
CA ILE A 264 -11.00 20.91 1.71
C ILE A 264 -10.58 21.33 0.30
N ASN A 265 -10.84 22.60 -0.06
CA ASN A 265 -10.46 23.18 -1.34
C ASN A 265 -9.32 24.22 -1.21
N ASN A 266 -8.79 24.67 -2.34
CA ASN A 266 -7.64 25.57 -2.41
C ASN A 266 -7.86 26.98 -1.83
N GLY A 267 -9.11 27.42 -1.68
CA GLY A 267 -9.45 28.69 -1.05
C GLY A 267 -9.33 28.66 0.48
N MET A 268 -9.35 27.47 1.09
CA MET A 268 -9.40 27.33 2.54
C MET A 268 -8.02 27.56 3.20
N PRO A 269 -7.98 28.22 4.38
CA PRO A 269 -6.73 28.48 5.11
C PRO A 269 -5.87 27.23 5.36
N ILE A 270 -6.49 26.12 5.77
CA ILE A 270 -5.78 24.86 6.00
C ILE A 270 -5.11 24.31 4.74
N PHE A 271 -5.74 24.47 3.56
CA PHE A 271 -5.10 24.11 2.30
C PHE A 271 -3.88 24.98 2.05
N LYS A 272 -4.00 26.30 2.20
CA LYS A 272 -2.89 27.24 2.00
C LYS A 272 -1.70 26.93 2.91
N LEU A 273 -1.95 26.55 4.15
CA LEU A 273 -0.91 26.09 5.08
C LEU A 273 -0.20 24.84 4.56
N PHE A 274 -0.92 23.78 4.21
CA PHE A 274 -0.31 22.51 3.77
C PHE A 274 0.24 22.55 2.34
N SER A 275 -0.20 23.49 1.51
CA SER A 275 0.36 23.76 0.18
C SER A 275 1.45 24.83 0.19
N HIS A 276 1.84 25.32 1.37
CA HIS A 276 2.89 26.32 1.48
C HIS A 276 4.20 25.78 0.87
N LYS A 277 4.85 26.61 0.03
CA LYS A 277 6.01 26.22 -0.79
C LYS A 277 7.10 25.48 -0.02
N LYS A 278 7.42 25.91 1.21
CA LYS A 278 8.45 25.27 2.04
C LYS A 278 8.10 23.82 2.42
N ILE A 279 6.84 23.53 2.73
CA ILE A 279 6.38 22.18 3.08
C ILE A 279 6.35 21.31 1.82
N VAL A 280 5.79 21.82 0.73
CA VAL A 280 5.72 21.11 -0.56
C VAL A 280 7.12 20.80 -1.10
N ASN A 281 8.07 21.73 -0.96
CA ASN A 281 9.45 21.52 -1.39
C ASN A 281 10.14 20.39 -0.60
N ILE A 282 9.95 20.31 0.72
CA ILE A 282 10.45 19.19 1.53
C ILE A 282 9.84 17.87 1.04
N ALA A 283 8.52 17.82 0.82
CA ALA A 283 7.85 16.64 0.30
C ALA A 283 8.42 16.21 -1.07
N ASN A 284 8.63 17.18 -1.96
CA ASN A 284 9.17 16.94 -3.30
C ASN A 284 10.61 16.41 -3.26
N LEU A 285 11.45 16.99 -2.42
CA LEU A 285 12.83 16.56 -2.22
C LEU A 285 12.89 15.16 -1.61
N TYR A 286 12.05 14.87 -0.61
CA TYR A 286 11.98 13.55 0.01
C TYR A 286 11.50 12.45 -0.95
N ASN A 287 10.48 12.77 -1.77
CA ASN A 287 9.94 11.86 -2.78
C ASN A 287 10.80 11.77 -4.05
N GLY A 288 11.71 12.72 -4.28
CA GLY A 288 12.52 12.84 -5.49
C GLY A 288 11.73 13.28 -6.73
N MET A 289 10.52 13.82 -6.56
CA MET A 289 9.63 14.25 -7.64
C MET A 289 8.54 15.20 -7.11
N ALA A 290 7.87 15.92 -8.01
CA ALA A 290 6.74 16.79 -7.64
C ALA A 290 5.61 15.95 -7.00
N SER A 291 5.18 16.28 -5.79
CA SER A 291 4.24 15.46 -5.03
C SER A 291 2.80 15.90 -5.25
N LYS A 292 1.87 14.94 -5.15
CA LYS A 292 0.42 15.19 -5.09
C LYS A 292 -0.03 15.32 -3.65
N ILE A 293 -0.74 16.40 -3.32
CA ILE A 293 -1.46 16.54 -2.05
C ILE A 293 -2.64 15.58 -2.04
N CYS A 294 -2.71 14.73 -1.02
CA CYS A 294 -3.72 13.69 -0.84
C CYS A 294 -4.15 13.68 0.64
N ASN A 295 -5.40 13.27 0.91
CA ASN A 295 -5.91 13.06 2.26
C ASN A 295 -5.71 14.25 3.23
N LEU A 296 -5.76 15.48 2.71
CA LEU A 296 -5.74 16.68 3.56
C LEU A 296 -6.99 16.73 4.42
N THR A 297 -6.81 16.79 5.75
CA THR A 297 -7.92 16.86 6.72
C THR A 297 -7.47 17.46 8.04
N MET A 298 -8.44 17.78 8.90
CA MET A 298 -8.23 18.17 10.30
C MET A 298 -8.98 17.19 11.21
N TRP A 299 -8.31 16.73 12.26
CA TRP A 299 -8.86 15.79 13.23
C TRP A 299 -8.90 16.40 14.62
N TYR A 300 -10.10 16.42 15.19
CA TYR A 300 -10.34 16.74 16.59
C TYR A 300 -10.61 15.45 17.36
N ASN A 301 -9.76 15.17 18.34
CA ASN A 301 -9.90 14.08 19.28
C ASN A 301 -10.18 14.65 20.66
N PRO A 302 -11.42 14.54 21.16
CA PRO A 302 -11.72 14.92 22.54
C PRO A 302 -11.06 13.96 23.53
N LYS A 303 -11.08 14.33 24.82
CA LYS A 303 -10.66 13.43 25.90
C LYS A 303 -11.56 12.19 25.90
N LEU A 304 -10.97 11.01 26.01
CA LEU A 304 -11.71 9.75 26.08
C LEU A 304 -12.15 9.45 27.51
N HIS A 305 -13.29 8.77 27.62
CA HIS A 305 -13.69 8.14 28.87
C HIS A 305 -12.62 7.12 29.31
N PRO A 306 -12.28 6.99 30.61
CA PRO A 306 -11.28 6.04 31.11
C PRO A 306 -11.50 4.58 30.67
N ASP A 307 -12.75 4.16 30.53
CA ASP A 307 -13.10 2.80 30.09
C ASP A 307 -12.71 2.53 28.63
N ASN A 308 -12.62 3.58 27.80
CA ASN A 308 -12.20 3.51 26.40
C ASN A 308 -10.68 3.67 26.21
N VAL A 309 -9.89 3.63 27.29
CA VAL A 309 -8.41 3.62 27.21
C VAL A 309 -7.83 2.19 27.25
N ASN A 310 -8.68 1.16 27.13
CA ASN A 310 -8.30 -0.24 27.19
C ASN A 310 -8.52 -0.91 25.84
N GLY A 311 -7.43 -1.41 25.24
CA GLY A 311 -7.46 -2.05 23.92
C GLY A 311 -7.27 -1.07 22.77
N ARG A 312 -6.24 -1.30 21.95
CA ARG A 312 -5.94 -0.50 20.76
C ARG A 312 -6.73 -1.05 19.57
N THR A 313 -7.37 -0.17 18.81
CA THR A 313 -8.09 -0.53 17.58
C THR A 313 -7.71 0.40 16.42
N GLY A 314 -7.96 -0.04 15.18
CA GLY A 314 -7.70 0.76 13.97
C GLY A 314 -6.31 1.39 13.95
N SER A 315 -6.26 2.73 13.79
CA SER A 315 -5.01 3.49 13.72
C SER A 315 -4.23 3.57 15.04
N GLN A 316 -4.75 3.03 16.15
CA GLN A 316 -4.02 2.93 17.43
C GLN A 316 -3.22 1.64 17.56
N ILE A 317 -3.39 0.68 16.65
CA ILE A 317 -2.54 -0.51 16.53
C ILE A 317 -1.33 -0.14 15.67
N TRP A 318 -0.17 -0.79 15.90
CA TRP A 318 0.98 -0.64 15.01
C TRP A 318 0.61 -1.03 13.58
N HIS A 319 0.86 -0.14 12.62
CA HIS A 319 0.58 -0.37 11.21
C HIS A 319 1.57 0.39 10.33
N ARG A 320 1.55 0.05 9.05
CA ARG A 320 2.15 0.82 7.95
C ARG A 320 1.02 1.22 7.02
N ASP A 321 1.08 2.44 6.51
CA ASP A 321 0.17 2.82 5.46
C ASP A 321 0.59 2.19 4.13
N GLN A 322 -0.35 2.07 3.20
CA GLN A 322 -0.20 1.27 1.99
C GLN A 322 -0.54 2.05 0.71
N GLU A 323 -0.62 3.39 0.78
CA GLU A 323 -0.95 4.20 -0.39
C GLU A 323 0.17 4.14 -1.45
N ASP A 324 1.44 4.06 -1.03
CA ASP A 324 2.59 3.96 -1.91
C ASP A 324 3.79 3.28 -1.21
N GLU A 325 4.88 3.06 -1.93
CA GLU A 325 6.17 2.59 -1.40
C GLU A 325 6.75 3.54 -0.33
N LYS A 326 6.66 4.85 -0.56
CA LYS A 326 6.97 5.90 0.42
C LYS A 326 5.72 6.72 0.68
N VAL A 327 5.34 6.87 1.94
CA VAL A 327 4.11 7.59 2.30
C VAL A 327 4.48 8.77 3.19
N PHE A 328 4.80 9.90 2.56
CA PHE A 328 5.16 11.11 3.29
C PHE A 328 3.91 11.82 3.83
N LYS A 329 3.80 11.92 5.15
CA LYS A 329 2.72 12.64 5.85
C LYS A 329 3.29 13.80 6.67
N CYS A 330 2.64 14.95 6.58
CA CYS A 330 2.90 16.11 7.43
C CYS A 330 1.75 16.27 8.41
N PHE A 331 2.08 16.39 9.70
CA PHE A 331 1.16 16.69 10.78
C PHE A 331 1.51 18.07 11.35
N ILE A 332 0.51 18.94 11.54
CA ILE A 332 0.67 20.24 12.19
C ILE A 332 -0.25 20.30 13.41
N TYR A 333 0.30 20.71 14.55
CA TYR A 333 -0.43 20.73 15.82
C TYR A 333 -1.17 22.05 16.05
N PHE A 334 -2.46 21.93 16.37
CA PHE A 334 -3.35 23.05 16.71
C PHE A 334 -3.78 23.00 18.19
N SER A 335 -3.22 22.07 18.96
CA SER A 335 -3.27 22.02 20.43
C SER A 335 -1.93 21.50 20.95
N ASP A 336 -1.67 21.63 22.25
CA ASP A 336 -0.51 21.00 22.89
C ASP A 336 -0.67 19.47 22.91
N ILE A 337 0.28 18.76 22.31
CA ILE A 337 0.24 17.32 22.17
C ILE A 337 1.30 16.69 23.07
N THR A 338 0.82 15.83 23.96
CA THR A 338 1.65 15.00 24.84
C THR A 338 1.29 13.53 24.66
N LYS A 339 1.99 12.62 25.34
CA LYS A 339 1.60 11.22 25.47
C LYS A 339 0.15 11.08 25.98
N LYS A 340 -0.30 12.00 26.83
CA LYS A 340 -1.65 12.03 27.41
C LYS A 340 -2.70 12.70 26.53
N SER A 341 -2.27 13.42 25.50
CA SER A 341 -3.12 13.91 24.40
C SER A 341 -3.13 12.92 23.22
N GLY A 342 -2.58 11.71 23.39
CA GLY A 342 -2.56 10.71 22.36
C GLY A 342 -1.60 10.98 21.21
N ALA A 343 -0.40 11.53 21.50
CA ALA A 343 0.69 11.69 20.55
C ALA A 343 0.90 10.44 19.65
N THR A 344 1.15 10.68 18.36
CA THR A 344 1.54 9.62 17.42
C THR A 344 2.86 9.00 17.86
N GLN A 345 2.95 7.68 17.78
CA GLN A 345 4.19 6.95 18.03
C GLN A 345 4.71 6.38 16.72
N TYR A 346 6.03 6.43 16.54
CA TYR A 346 6.73 5.98 15.34
C TYR A 346 7.95 5.14 15.73
N ILE A 347 8.25 4.08 14.99
CA ILE A 347 9.46 3.27 15.19
C ILE A 347 10.51 3.71 14.17
N LYS A 348 11.58 4.34 14.64
CA LYS A 348 12.65 4.87 13.79
C LYS A 348 13.27 3.79 12.91
N SER A 349 13.66 4.20 11.70
CA SER A 349 14.38 3.37 10.72
C SER A 349 13.59 2.10 10.36
N THR A 350 12.26 2.24 10.21
CA THR A 350 11.37 1.18 9.72
C THR A 350 10.64 1.52 8.44
N SER A 351 10.75 2.75 7.94
CA SER A 351 10.25 3.15 6.60
C SER A 351 10.97 2.42 5.47
N VAL A 352 10.34 2.37 4.30
CA VAL A 352 10.91 1.73 3.12
C VAL A 352 12.25 2.36 2.72
N GLY A 353 13.21 1.51 2.37
CA GLY A 353 14.60 1.91 2.11
C GLY A 353 15.51 1.84 3.33
N SER A 354 14.97 1.74 4.55
CA SER A 354 15.78 1.50 5.75
C SER A 354 16.23 0.03 5.86
N ALA A 355 17.41 -0.20 6.45
CA ALA A 355 17.96 -1.54 6.64
C ALA A 355 17.02 -2.46 7.44
N THR A 356 16.34 -1.93 8.47
CA THR A 356 15.40 -2.69 9.29
C THR A 356 14.10 -3.04 8.55
N CYS A 357 13.65 -2.20 7.63
CA CYS A 357 12.45 -2.46 6.84
C CYS A 357 12.60 -3.72 5.99
N GLN A 358 13.76 -3.92 5.34
CA GLN A 358 13.99 -5.06 4.46
C GLN A 358 13.91 -6.41 5.21
N GLN A 359 14.30 -6.44 6.48
CA GLN A 359 14.26 -7.65 7.30
C GLN A 359 12.84 -8.09 7.69
N LEU A 360 11.87 -7.19 7.59
CA LEU A 360 10.50 -7.42 8.06
C LEU A 360 9.49 -7.51 6.90
N HIS A 361 9.96 -7.47 5.64
CA HIS A 361 9.14 -7.56 4.44
C HIS A 361 9.40 -8.85 3.64
N PRO A 362 8.36 -9.44 3.00
CA PRO A 362 6.94 -9.12 3.11
C PRO A 362 6.27 -9.76 4.33
N PHE A 363 5.27 -9.09 4.92
CA PHE A 363 4.44 -9.72 5.95
C PHE A 363 3.58 -10.84 5.35
N PRO A 364 3.36 -11.96 6.07
CA PRO A 364 2.56 -13.10 5.60
C PRO A 364 1.12 -12.77 5.19
N ASN A 365 0.57 -11.63 5.64
CA ASN A 365 -0.86 -11.30 5.50
C ASN A 365 -1.15 -10.15 4.53
N HIS A 366 -0.14 -9.46 3.99
CA HIS A 366 -0.30 -8.31 3.08
C HIS A 366 -1.16 -7.12 3.58
N THR A 367 -1.60 -7.09 4.84
CA THR A 367 -2.59 -6.11 5.34
C THR A 367 -2.00 -4.80 5.87
N GLY A 368 -0.68 -4.65 5.98
CA GLY A 368 -0.06 -3.47 6.62
C GLY A 368 -0.17 -3.45 8.16
N TYR A 369 -0.91 -4.40 8.76
CA TYR A 369 -1.06 -4.57 10.21
C TYR A 369 -0.30 -5.82 10.69
N PRO A 370 0.90 -5.66 11.27
CA PRO A 370 1.61 -6.78 11.90
C PRO A 370 0.90 -7.22 13.18
N HIS A 371 1.12 -8.47 13.58
CA HIS A 371 0.77 -8.91 14.93
C HIS A 371 1.66 -8.17 15.96
N ASN A 372 1.10 -7.62 17.04
CA ASN A 372 1.85 -6.81 18.02
C ASN A 372 3.12 -7.49 18.54
N LYS A 373 3.08 -8.81 18.79
CA LYS A 373 4.26 -9.62 19.15
C LYS A 373 5.44 -9.49 18.18
N ILE A 374 5.22 -9.28 16.88
CA ILE A 374 6.30 -9.03 15.92
C ILE A 374 7.00 -7.72 16.27
N ILE A 375 6.24 -6.67 16.60
CA ILE A 375 6.83 -5.40 17.01
C ILE A 375 7.58 -5.55 18.34
N GLU A 376 6.93 -6.13 19.35
CA GLU A 376 7.50 -6.31 20.70
C GLU A 376 8.77 -7.17 20.70
N ASN A 377 8.86 -8.18 19.83
CA ASN A 377 10.03 -9.05 19.75
C ASN A 377 11.21 -8.42 18.98
N ASN A 378 10.94 -7.48 18.06
CA ASN A 378 11.96 -6.94 17.16
C ASN A 378 12.41 -5.52 17.54
N PHE A 379 11.61 -4.78 18.30
CA PHE A 379 11.91 -3.39 18.61
C PHE A 379 11.86 -3.14 20.12
N LYS A 380 12.91 -2.48 20.61
CA LYS A 380 12.99 -1.97 21.97
C LYS A 380 12.46 -0.53 22.03
N ASP A 381 12.12 -0.09 23.24
CA ASP A 381 11.51 1.22 23.49
C ASP A 381 12.39 2.41 23.06
N ASP A 382 13.72 2.24 22.99
CA ASP A 382 14.68 3.28 22.57
C ASP A 382 14.53 3.69 21.09
N LYS A 383 13.92 2.82 20.27
CA LYS A 383 13.60 3.12 18.86
C LYS A 383 12.24 3.80 18.68
N ILE A 384 11.38 3.77 19.70
CA ILE A 384 10.05 4.35 19.64
C ILE A 384 10.13 5.84 19.96
N VAL A 385 9.72 6.67 19.01
CA VAL A 385 9.55 8.10 19.19
C VAL A 385 8.07 8.38 19.47
N THR A 386 7.80 9.17 20.51
CA THR A 386 6.47 9.72 20.76
C THR A 386 6.49 11.18 20.32
N ALA A 387 5.66 11.54 19.35
CA ALA A 387 5.63 12.86 18.75
C ALA A 387 4.88 13.85 19.64
N GLU A 388 5.55 14.34 20.68
CA GLU A 388 5.05 15.39 21.56
C GLU A 388 5.47 16.77 21.04
N GLY A 389 4.69 17.80 21.33
CA GLY A 389 4.96 19.15 20.85
C GLY A 389 3.91 20.16 21.27
N LYS A 390 4.27 21.43 21.23
CA LYS A 390 3.35 22.55 21.46
C LYS A 390 2.53 22.87 20.20
N VAL A 391 1.50 23.69 20.35
CA VAL A 391 0.81 24.32 19.20
C VAL A 391 1.84 24.87 18.20
N GLY A 392 1.63 24.62 16.91
CA GLY A 392 2.55 25.01 15.84
C GLY A 392 3.71 24.04 15.61
N THR A 393 3.83 22.95 16.37
CA THR A 393 4.77 21.86 16.04
C THR A 393 4.40 21.23 14.70
N ILE A 394 5.41 20.96 13.88
CA ILE A 394 5.30 20.23 12.62
C ILE A 394 6.01 18.88 12.79
N VAL A 395 5.32 17.80 12.47
CA VAL A 395 5.88 16.43 12.48
C VAL A 395 5.74 15.84 11.10
N MET A 396 6.86 15.55 10.45
CA MET A 396 6.91 14.96 9.13
C MET A 396 7.34 13.50 9.25
N ILE A 397 6.59 12.58 8.66
CA ILE A 397 6.75 11.14 8.87
C ILE A 397 6.63 10.40 7.53
N ASP A 398 7.52 9.45 7.28
CA ASP A 398 7.28 8.41 6.27
C ASP A 398 6.55 7.22 6.91
N THR A 399 5.23 7.18 6.69
CA THR A 399 4.32 6.20 7.30
C THR A 399 4.29 4.86 6.57
N SER A 400 5.18 4.65 5.58
CA SER A 400 5.61 3.30 5.22
C SER A 400 6.34 2.59 6.36
N GLY A 401 6.81 3.35 7.37
CA GLY A 401 7.33 2.85 8.64
C GLY A 401 6.23 2.59 9.68
N PHE A 402 6.57 1.83 10.72
CA PHE A 402 5.61 1.45 11.75
C PHE A 402 5.22 2.61 12.62
N HIS A 403 3.92 2.84 12.72
CA HIS A 403 3.35 3.93 13.50
C HIS A 403 2.00 3.55 14.12
N ARG A 404 1.57 4.35 15.09
CA ARG A 404 0.24 4.25 15.72
C ARG A 404 -0.16 5.53 16.43
N GLY A 405 -1.46 5.74 16.59
CA GLY A 405 -2.01 6.79 17.45
C GLY A 405 -1.95 6.44 18.94
N GLY A 406 -1.81 7.46 19.79
CA GLY A 406 -2.01 7.34 21.24
C GLY A 406 -3.48 7.47 21.65
N PHE A 407 -3.70 7.57 22.96
CA PHE A 407 -5.01 7.84 23.57
C PHE A 407 -5.05 9.25 24.18
N THR A 408 -6.15 9.98 23.96
CA THR A 408 -6.42 11.28 24.59
C THR A 408 -6.98 11.06 26.00
N THR A 409 -6.12 10.75 26.97
CA THR A 409 -6.53 10.38 28.34
C THR A 409 -6.82 11.57 29.24
N GLU A 410 -6.09 12.67 29.06
CA GLU A 410 -6.24 13.88 29.89
C GLU A 410 -6.63 15.10 29.08
N ASN A 411 -6.01 15.26 27.90
CA ASN A 411 -6.19 16.43 27.05
C ASN A 411 -6.74 16.02 25.68
N GLU A 412 -7.40 16.97 25.03
CA GLU A 412 -7.78 16.87 23.62
C GLU A 412 -6.55 16.95 22.68
N ARG A 413 -6.75 16.52 21.45
CA ARG A 413 -5.77 16.62 20.36
C ARG A 413 -6.42 17.20 19.12
N ARG A 414 -5.86 18.31 18.62
CA ARG A 414 -6.24 18.96 17.37
C ARG A 414 -5.05 18.94 16.42
N ILE A 415 -5.18 18.24 15.30
CA ILE A 415 -4.11 18.10 14.30
C ILE A 415 -4.63 18.32 12.89
N GLY A 416 -3.87 19.03 12.07
CA GLY A 416 -3.98 18.98 10.62
C GLY A 416 -3.06 17.89 10.08
N LEU A 417 -3.48 17.22 9.02
CA LEU A 417 -2.76 16.12 8.37
C LEU A 417 -2.84 16.31 6.87
N CYS A 418 -1.72 16.11 6.17
CA CYS A 418 -1.67 15.99 4.72
C CYS A 418 -0.72 14.87 4.31
N THR A 419 -1.13 14.06 3.33
CA THR A 419 -0.26 13.08 2.68
C THR A 419 0.25 13.66 1.37
N TYR A 420 1.54 13.49 1.07
CA TYR A 420 2.13 13.89 -0.20
C TYR A 420 2.67 12.64 -0.90
N LEU A 421 1.95 12.22 -1.93
CA LEU A 421 2.24 11.00 -2.68
C LEU A 421 2.97 11.32 -3.98
N ARG A 422 3.68 10.32 -4.51
CA ARG A 422 4.30 10.43 -5.84
C ARG A 422 3.20 10.59 -6.91
N PRO A 423 3.43 11.28 -8.03
CA PRO A 423 2.42 11.40 -9.09
C PRO A 423 2.02 10.06 -9.68
N ILE A 424 2.95 9.11 -9.66
CA ILE A 424 2.79 7.75 -10.20
C ILE A 424 2.04 6.83 -9.24
N THR A 425 1.79 7.24 -8.00
CA THR A 425 1.04 6.42 -7.04
C THR A 425 -0.34 6.12 -7.60
N PRO A 426 -0.70 4.85 -7.85
CA PRO A 426 -2.06 4.51 -8.23
C PRO A 426 -2.94 4.83 -7.03
N LEU A 427 -3.76 5.88 -7.14
CA LEU A 427 -4.80 6.14 -6.15
C LEU A 427 -5.63 4.84 -6.06
N TYR A 428 -5.59 4.18 -4.91
CA TYR A 428 -6.57 3.15 -4.59
C TYR A 428 -7.94 3.80 -4.72
N LYS A 429 -8.58 3.66 -5.89
CA LYS A 429 -10.02 3.83 -6.01
C LYS A 429 -10.63 2.62 -5.33
N ASP A 430 -10.74 2.67 -4.00
CA ASP A 430 -11.73 1.85 -3.33
C ASP A 430 -13.02 2.65 -3.21
N VAL A 431 -14.07 2.02 -3.72
CA VAL A 431 -15.45 2.09 -3.24
C VAL A 431 -15.96 3.49 -2.86
N SER A 432 -16.84 4.02 -3.72
CA SER A 432 -17.75 5.14 -3.46
C SER A 432 -17.11 6.47 -3.05
N THR A 433 -16.53 7.19 -4.00
CA THR A 433 -16.73 8.65 -4.07
C THR A 433 -16.59 9.07 -5.53
N LYS A 434 -17.71 9.47 -6.13
CA LYS A 434 -17.74 10.17 -7.42
C LYS A 434 -17.18 11.58 -7.19
N VAL A 435 -15.85 11.73 -7.17
CA VAL A 435 -15.23 13.04 -7.36
C VAL A 435 -14.75 13.09 -8.81
N LYS A 436 -15.41 13.93 -9.61
CA LYS A 436 -14.86 14.37 -10.90
C LYS A 436 -13.57 15.12 -10.59
N ILE A 437 -12.45 14.59 -11.06
CA ILE A 437 -11.17 15.30 -11.06
C ILE A 437 -11.31 16.40 -12.13
N THR A 438 -11.71 17.60 -11.73
CA THR A 438 -11.49 18.80 -12.54
C THR A 438 -10.06 19.24 -12.29
N GLU A 439 -9.27 19.20 -13.36
CA GLU A 439 -7.98 19.85 -13.66
C GLU A 439 -7.01 20.27 -12.53
N PRO A 440 -5.70 20.03 -12.70
CA PRO A 440 -4.69 20.52 -11.76
C PRO A 440 -4.60 22.05 -11.79
N ILE A 441 -5.01 22.70 -10.70
CA ILE A 441 -4.84 24.14 -10.50
C ILE A 441 -3.39 24.39 -10.05
N CYS A 442 -2.53 24.78 -10.99
CA CYS A 442 -1.26 25.45 -10.71
C CYS A 442 -1.48 26.95 -10.92
N GLY A 443 -1.26 27.76 -9.87
CA GLY A 443 -1.45 29.21 -9.92
C GLY A 443 -0.57 29.88 -10.97
N ASP A 444 -1.23 30.69 -11.79
CA ASP A 444 -0.82 31.94 -12.42
C ASP A 444 0.70 32.13 -12.58
N ASP A 445 1.24 31.44 -13.60
CA ASP A 445 2.36 31.82 -14.48
C ASP A 445 2.89 30.60 -15.29
N ALA A 446 2.08 29.55 -15.45
CA ALA A 446 2.45 28.35 -16.21
C ALA A 446 1.73 28.27 -17.57
N VAL A 447 2.54 28.31 -18.63
CA VAL A 447 2.21 28.17 -20.04
C VAL A 447 1.22 27.02 -20.32
N ALA A 448 0.19 27.38 -21.09
CA ALA A 448 -0.90 26.53 -21.58
C ALA A 448 -0.42 25.31 -22.39
N TYR A 449 -1.15 24.21 -22.26
CA TYR A 449 -1.27 23.22 -23.33
C TYR A 449 -2.75 22.89 -23.56
N ALA A 450 -3.31 23.51 -24.58
CA ALA A 450 -4.50 23.03 -25.26
C ALA A 450 -4.09 21.88 -26.20
N THR A 451 -4.92 20.84 -26.29
CA THR A 451 -4.96 20.00 -27.48
C THR A 451 -6.38 20.05 -28.04
N HIS A 452 -6.50 20.75 -29.16
CA HIS A 452 -7.61 20.60 -30.11
C HIS A 452 -7.79 19.14 -30.49
N SER A 453 -9.05 18.72 -30.62
CA SER A 453 -9.49 17.97 -31.79
C SER A 453 -11.02 18.02 -31.86
N ASP A 454 -11.56 19.07 -32.47
CA ASP A 454 -12.65 18.86 -33.41
C ASP A 454 -12.01 18.30 -34.69
N LEU A 455 -12.51 17.17 -35.17
CA LEU A 455 -12.69 16.83 -36.59
C LEU A 455 -13.36 15.45 -36.69
N THR A 456 -14.66 15.52 -37.00
CA THR A 456 -15.57 14.53 -37.63
C THR A 456 -15.76 13.16 -37.01
#